data_AF-A0A0D0BVD9-F1
#
_entry.id   AF-A0A0D0BVD9-F1
#
_cell.length_a   1.000
_cell.length_b   1.000
_cell.length_c   1.000
_cell.angle_alpha   90.00
_cell.angle_beta   90.00
_cell.angle_gamma   90.00
#
_symmetry.space_group_name_H-M   'P 1'
#
loop_
_entity.id
_entity.type
_entity.pdbx_description
1 polymer ?
#
loop_
_entity_poly.entity_id
_entity_poly.type
_entity_poly.pdbx_seq_one_letter_code
_entity_poly.pdbx_strand_id
1 'polypeptide(L)'
;KSEDFPPLPRDKALVENIVNQFCQGLHSREFEEAGCKICGQLTLKSSLLTTYGIQDNLSILSNPFVARKERHTDDNPIEFILDPIFAEDCSLVCRSCYDSVANGKLPKYALANGQWIGPVPNELKGLTWMEQLCISHVHHNYCVARLAKGGTKLVANAVMFSNPSTEIY
;
A
#
# COMPACT_ATOMS: atom_id res chain seq x y z
N LYS A 1 -19.15 36.81 32.20
CA LYS A 1 -19.88 35.89 33.09
C LYS A 1 -18.85 34.93 33.65
N SER A 2 -18.68 34.90 34.97
CA SER A 2 -17.85 33.88 35.64
C SER A 2 -18.47 32.52 35.34
N GLU A 3 -17.72 31.61 34.72
CA GLU A 3 -18.06 30.21 34.81
C GLU A 3 -17.71 29.78 36.24
N ASP A 4 -18.71 29.40 37.02
CA ASP A 4 -18.50 28.90 38.38
C ASP A 4 -17.60 27.67 38.32
N PHE A 5 -16.55 27.69 39.14
CA PHE A 5 -15.62 26.57 39.28
C PHE A 5 -15.92 25.80 40.58
N PRO A 6 -16.03 24.46 40.53
CA PRO A 6 -15.92 23.62 39.33
C PRO A 6 -17.17 23.75 38.44
N PRO A 7 -17.01 23.52 37.12
CA PRO A 7 -18.13 23.57 36.20
C PRO A 7 -19.22 22.59 36.64
N LEU A 8 -20.47 22.98 36.43
CA LEU A 8 -21.61 22.12 36.71
C LEU A 8 -21.50 20.80 35.92
N PRO A 9 -21.94 19.67 36.50
CA PRO A 9 -21.98 18.39 35.80
C PRO A 9 -22.75 18.52 34.48
N ARG A 10 -22.22 17.90 33.41
CA ARG A 10 -22.90 17.89 32.12
C ARG A 10 -24.22 17.12 32.19
N ASP A 11 -25.15 17.50 31.32
CA ASP A 11 -26.42 16.80 31.15
C ASP A 11 -26.20 15.31 30.85
N LYS A 12 -26.98 14.45 31.51
CA LYS A 12 -26.90 12.99 31.36
C LYS A 12 -27.17 12.56 29.91
N ALA A 13 -28.11 13.23 29.22
CA ALA A 13 -28.40 12.94 27.83
C ALA A 13 -27.21 13.23 26.90
N LEU A 14 -26.44 14.27 27.19
CA LEU A 14 -25.22 14.58 26.44
C LEU A 14 -24.14 13.53 26.67
N VAL A 15 -23.95 13.11 27.92
CA VAL A 15 -22.99 12.04 28.25
C VAL A 15 -23.37 10.74 27.53
N GLU A 16 -24.65 10.37 27.57
CA GLU A 16 -25.16 9.18 26.87
C GLU A 16 -24.94 9.27 25.35
N ASN A 17 -25.23 10.42 24.73
CA ASN A 17 -24.99 10.63 23.30
C ASN A 17 -23.50 10.49 22.94
N ILE A 18 -22.60 11.03 23.75
CA ILE A 18 -21.15 10.90 23.54
C ILE A 18 -20.74 9.42 23.61
N VAL A 19 -21.23 8.68 24.60
CA VAL A 19 -20.93 7.24 24.74
C VAL A 19 -21.47 6.47 23.54
N ASN A 20 -22.70 6.72 23.11
CA ASN A 20 -23.31 6.05 21.97
C ASN A 20 -22.56 6.34 20.66
N GLN A 21 -22.18 7.59 20.41
CA GLN A 21 -21.38 7.98 19.24
C GLN A 21 -20.00 7.31 19.27
N PHE A 22 -19.37 7.26 20.44
CA PHE A 22 -18.09 6.58 20.60
C PHE A 22 -18.20 5.08 20.31
N CYS A 23 -19.20 4.41 20.87
CA CYS A 23 -19.46 2.99 20.60
C CYS A 23 -19.77 2.74 19.11
N GLN A 24 -20.50 3.65 18.45
CA GLN A 24 -20.76 3.56 17.02
C GLN A 24 -19.48 3.74 16.19
N GLY A 25 -18.62 4.69 16.53
CA GLY A 25 -17.33 4.93 15.86
C GLY A 25 -16.31 3.81 16.09
N LEU A 26 -16.45 3.06 17.19
CA LEU A 26 -15.66 1.85 17.46
C LEU A 26 -16.27 0.57 16.87
N HIS A 27 -17.35 0.67 16.09
CA HIS A 27 -17.86 -0.50 15.38
C HIS A 27 -16.86 -0.90 14.28
N SER A 28 -16.53 -2.19 14.18
CA SER A 28 -15.51 -2.72 13.24
C SER A 28 -15.67 -2.19 11.81
N ARG A 29 -16.90 -2.07 11.31
CA ARG A 29 -17.20 -1.52 9.97
C ARG A 29 -16.64 -0.11 9.67
N GLU A 30 -16.33 0.68 10.71
CA GLU A 30 -15.87 2.08 10.60
C GLU A 30 -14.35 2.18 10.46
N PHE A 31 -13.59 1.10 10.70
CA PHE A 31 -12.13 1.09 10.58
C PHE A 31 -11.53 -0.21 10.05
N GLU A 32 -12.32 -1.26 9.85
CA GLU A 32 -11.86 -2.49 9.20
C GLU A 32 -11.53 -2.17 7.74
N GLU A 33 -10.26 -2.36 7.38
CA GLU A 33 -9.76 -2.18 6.03
C GLU A 33 -9.56 -3.53 5.35
N ALA A 34 -9.70 -3.54 4.03
CA ALA A 34 -9.34 -4.67 3.19
C ALA A 34 -8.67 -4.18 1.90
N GLY A 35 -7.86 -5.05 1.31
CA GLY A 35 -7.15 -4.75 0.06
C GLY A 35 -8.08 -4.74 -1.15
N CYS A 36 -7.81 -3.82 -2.07
CA CYS A 36 -8.43 -3.84 -3.40
C CYS A 36 -7.77 -4.90 -4.30
N LYS A 37 -8.58 -5.74 -4.96
CA LYS A 37 -8.15 -6.77 -5.91
C LYS A 37 -7.36 -6.22 -7.11
N ILE A 38 -7.57 -4.95 -7.48
CA ILE A 38 -6.97 -4.38 -8.70
C ILE A 38 -5.71 -3.54 -8.41
N CYS A 39 -5.72 -2.74 -7.35
CA CYS A 39 -4.59 -1.87 -6.98
C CYS A 39 -3.85 -2.28 -5.71
N GLY A 40 -4.33 -3.28 -4.97
CA GLY A 40 -3.74 -3.72 -3.69
C GLY A 40 -3.91 -2.74 -2.52
N GLN A 41 -4.39 -1.52 -2.76
CA GLN A 41 -4.50 -0.50 -1.72
C GLN A 41 -5.52 -0.90 -0.64
N LEU A 42 -5.12 -0.75 0.62
CA LEU A 42 -6.03 -0.86 1.77
C LEU A 42 -7.07 0.25 1.72
N THR A 43 -8.34 -0.16 1.82
CA THR A 43 -9.48 0.74 1.81
C THR A 43 -10.50 0.24 2.83
N LEU A 44 -11.26 1.15 3.44
CA LEU A 44 -12.38 0.83 4.31
C LEU A 44 -13.27 -0.25 3.67
N LYS A 45 -13.44 -1.39 4.34
CA LYS A 45 -14.12 -2.57 3.78
C LYS A 45 -15.56 -2.28 3.35
N SER A 46 -16.26 -1.43 4.09
CA SER A 46 -17.63 -0.99 3.77
C SER A 46 -17.74 -0.11 2.53
N SER A 47 -16.62 0.40 2.00
CA SER A 47 -16.58 1.18 0.76
C SER A 47 -16.17 0.37 -0.48
N LEU A 48 -15.71 -0.87 -0.29
CA LEU A 48 -15.31 -1.77 -1.36
C LEU A 48 -16.52 -2.41 -2.04
N LEU A 49 -16.35 -2.78 -3.31
CA LEU A 49 -17.38 -3.33 -4.19
C LEU A 49 -17.00 -4.74 -4.67
N THR A 50 -18.00 -5.55 -4.99
CA THR A 50 -17.78 -6.85 -5.65
C THR A 50 -17.46 -6.67 -7.13
N THR A 51 -16.77 -7.64 -7.74
CA THR A 51 -16.43 -7.59 -9.18
C THR A 51 -17.60 -7.85 -10.13
N TYR A 52 -18.79 -8.24 -9.64
CA TYR A 52 -19.91 -8.73 -10.46
C TYR A 52 -20.26 -7.82 -11.66
N GLY A 53 -20.30 -6.49 -11.48
CA GLY A 53 -20.66 -5.57 -12.56
C GLY A 53 -19.52 -5.15 -13.49
N ILE A 54 -18.31 -5.70 -13.31
CA ILE A 54 -17.13 -5.37 -14.14
C ILE A 54 -16.42 -6.62 -14.70
N GLN A 55 -16.98 -7.81 -14.52
CA GLN A 55 -16.32 -9.09 -14.88
C GLN A 55 -15.93 -9.13 -16.36
N ASP A 56 -16.80 -8.65 -17.24
CA ASP A 56 -16.58 -8.66 -18.69
C ASP A 56 -15.45 -7.72 -19.14
N ASN A 57 -15.10 -6.73 -18.31
CA ASN A 57 -14.09 -5.71 -18.61
C ASN A 57 -12.74 -5.99 -17.93
N LEU A 58 -12.57 -7.11 -17.21
CA LEU A 58 -11.32 -7.41 -16.49
C LEU A 58 -10.13 -7.67 -17.42
N SER A 59 -10.37 -7.99 -18.69
CA SER A 59 -9.33 -8.19 -19.71
C SER A 59 -8.44 -6.96 -19.93
N ILE A 60 -8.91 -5.75 -19.59
CA ILE A 60 -8.10 -4.53 -19.68
C ILE A 60 -6.91 -4.54 -18.72
N LEU A 61 -6.92 -5.41 -17.72
CA LEU A 61 -5.85 -5.59 -16.73
C LEU A 61 -4.77 -6.58 -17.21
N SER A 62 -4.91 -7.15 -18.41
CA SER A 62 -3.87 -7.95 -19.05
C SER A 62 -2.83 -7.02 -19.68
N ASN A 63 -1.59 -7.07 -19.20
CA ASN A 63 -0.48 -6.34 -19.80
C ASN A 63 0.75 -7.27 -19.97
N PRO A 64 1.03 -7.73 -21.21
CA PRO A 64 2.04 -8.75 -21.48
C PRO A 64 3.48 -8.28 -21.27
N PHE A 65 3.71 -7.02 -20.89
CA PHE A 65 5.06 -6.49 -20.66
C PHE A 65 5.33 -6.14 -19.20
N VAL A 66 4.35 -6.34 -18.31
CA VAL A 66 4.43 -5.89 -16.92
C VAL A 66 4.86 -6.99 -15.97
N ALA A 67 4.22 -8.15 -16.02
CA ALA A 67 4.51 -9.25 -15.09
C ALA A 67 5.17 -10.42 -15.83
N ARG A 68 6.28 -10.91 -15.28
CA ARG A 68 7.01 -12.08 -15.76
C ARG A 68 6.66 -13.29 -14.91
N LYS A 69 6.64 -14.47 -15.53
CA LYS A 69 6.59 -15.73 -14.78
C LYS A 69 7.92 -15.95 -14.07
N GLU A 70 7.84 -16.53 -12.88
CA GLU A 70 9.02 -16.92 -12.11
C GLU A 70 9.86 -17.95 -12.88
N ARG A 71 11.19 -17.83 -12.78
CA ARG A 71 12.16 -18.76 -13.36
C ARG A 71 12.91 -19.45 -12.24
N HIS A 72 12.91 -20.78 -12.24
CA HIS A 72 13.64 -21.57 -11.25
C HIS A 72 15.01 -22.05 -11.76
N THR A 73 15.27 -21.94 -13.06
CA THR A 73 16.54 -22.31 -13.70
C THR A 73 16.89 -21.32 -14.79
N ASP A 74 18.18 -21.23 -15.13
CA ASP A 74 18.67 -20.35 -16.19
C ASP A 74 18.22 -20.80 -17.59
N ASP A 75 17.96 -22.08 -17.77
CA ASP A 75 17.46 -22.64 -19.03
C ASP A 75 15.99 -22.30 -19.30
N ASN A 76 15.23 -21.92 -18.27
CA ASN A 76 13.83 -21.57 -18.45
C ASN A 76 13.69 -20.28 -19.29
N PRO A 77 12.80 -20.27 -20.30
CA PRO A 77 12.58 -19.10 -21.12
C PRO A 77 11.98 -17.94 -20.30
N ILE A 78 12.23 -16.72 -20.74
CA ILE A 78 11.58 -15.53 -20.19
C ILE A 78 10.17 -15.47 -20.75
N GLU A 79 9.18 -15.77 -19.91
CA GLU A 79 7.77 -15.71 -20.24
C GLU A 79 7.04 -14.62 -19.45
N PHE A 80 6.02 -14.03 -20.07
CA PHE A 80 5.17 -13.03 -19.44
C PHE A 80 3.80 -13.60 -19.08
N ILE A 81 3.17 -13.01 -18.08
CA ILE A 81 1.81 -13.34 -17.67
C ILE A 81 0.85 -12.60 -18.62
N LEU A 82 0.00 -13.36 -19.33
CA LEU A 82 -0.99 -12.83 -20.26
C LEU A 82 -2.34 -12.58 -19.60
N ASP A 83 -2.58 -13.24 -18.47
CA ASP A 83 -3.82 -13.12 -17.73
C ASP A 83 -3.91 -11.78 -16.98
N PRO A 84 -5.14 -11.32 -16.64
CA PRO A 84 -5.35 -10.15 -15.81
C PRO A 84 -4.60 -10.22 -14.48
N ILE A 85 -3.90 -9.14 -14.15
CA ILE A 85 -3.06 -9.06 -12.95
C ILE A 85 -3.91 -8.61 -11.75
N PHE A 86 -3.93 -9.39 -10.67
CA PHE A 86 -4.71 -9.13 -9.45
C PHE A 86 -3.90 -9.25 -8.17
N ALA A 87 -4.31 -8.51 -7.15
CA ALA A 87 -3.76 -8.66 -5.80
C ALA A 87 -4.17 -10.03 -5.26
N GLU A 88 -3.20 -10.75 -4.69
CA GLU A 88 -3.44 -12.00 -3.98
C GLU A 88 -4.35 -11.74 -2.77
N ASP A 89 -5.15 -12.75 -2.41
CA ASP A 89 -6.07 -12.75 -1.26
C ASP A 89 -7.11 -11.61 -1.21
N CYS A 90 -7.27 -10.84 -2.29
CA CYS A 90 -8.22 -9.73 -2.37
C CYS A 90 -9.39 -10.10 -3.29
N SER A 91 -10.61 -10.07 -2.76
CA SER A 91 -11.84 -10.38 -3.52
C SER A 91 -12.65 -9.14 -3.92
N LEU A 92 -12.45 -8.01 -3.23
CA LEU A 92 -13.22 -6.78 -3.40
C LEU A 92 -12.41 -5.69 -4.12
N VAL A 93 -13.09 -4.70 -4.67
CA VAL A 93 -12.50 -3.65 -5.51
C VAL A 93 -12.86 -2.28 -4.97
N CYS A 94 -11.92 -1.36 -4.87
CA CYS A 94 -12.20 0.02 -4.48
C CYS A 94 -12.98 0.76 -5.58
N ARG A 95 -13.79 1.76 -5.20
CA ARG A 95 -14.65 2.49 -6.14
C ARG A 95 -13.90 3.08 -7.33
N SER A 96 -12.74 3.67 -7.10
CA SER A 96 -11.93 4.26 -8.17
C SER A 96 -11.49 3.25 -9.24
N CYS A 97 -11.09 2.04 -8.82
CA CYS A 97 -10.76 0.96 -9.74
C CYS A 97 -12.03 0.42 -10.42
N TYR A 98 -13.11 0.23 -9.67
CA TYR A 98 -14.38 -0.24 -10.22
C TYR A 98 -14.89 0.68 -11.33
N ASP A 99 -14.97 1.99 -11.05
CA ASP A 99 -15.46 2.97 -12.01
C ASP A 99 -14.57 3.05 -13.24
N SER A 100 -13.24 2.95 -13.07
CA SER A 100 -12.31 2.94 -14.20
C SER A 100 -12.54 1.73 -15.10
N VAL A 101 -12.64 0.53 -14.53
CA VAL A 101 -12.87 -0.72 -15.28
C VAL A 101 -14.25 -0.75 -15.92
N ALA A 102 -15.28 -0.28 -15.21
CA ALA A 102 -16.64 -0.16 -15.75
C ALA A 102 -16.66 0.73 -17.01
N ASN A 103 -15.81 1.75 -17.05
CA ASN A 103 -15.63 2.64 -18.20
C ASN A 103 -14.62 2.13 -19.23
N GLY A 104 -14.13 0.88 -19.13
CA GLY A 104 -13.14 0.30 -20.04
C GLY A 104 -11.76 0.95 -19.96
N LYS A 105 -11.41 1.59 -18.83
CA LYS A 105 -10.13 2.27 -18.60
C LYS A 105 -9.29 1.52 -17.59
N LEU A 106 -8.01 1.38 -17.90
CA LEU A 106 -7.01 0.84 -16.99
C LEU A 106 -6.83 1.79 -15.79
N PRO A 107 -7.12 1.37 -14.53
CA PRO A 107 -6.98 2.24 -13.38
C PRO A 107 -5.53 2.68 -13.18
N LYS A 108 -5.30 3.95 -12.82
CA LYS A 108 -3.96 4.55 -12.69
C LYS A 108 -3.01 3.74 -11.80
N TYR A 109 -3.50 3.26 -10.66
CA TYR A 109 -2.71 2.52 -9.67
C TYR A 109 -2.96 1.01 -9.73
N ALA A 110 -3.47 0.48 -10.86
CA ALA A 110 -3.62 -0.95 -11.02
C ALA A 110 -2.26 -1.65 -10.98
N LEU A 111 -2.22 -2.86 -10.43
CA LEU A 111 -1.02 -3.71 -10.43
C LEU A 111 -0.53 -3.99 -11.86
N ALA A 112 -1.47 -4.04 -12.81
CA ALA A 112 -1.23 -4.15 -14.24
C ALA A 112 -0.43 -2.99 -14.87
N ASN A 113 -0.13 -1.92 -14.12
CA ASN A 113 0.75 -0.81 -14.53
C ASN A 113 2.20 -0.94 -14.00
N GLY A 114 2.66 -2.14 -13.67
CA GLY A 114 3.99 -2.33 -13.08
C GLY A 114 4.07 -1.93 -11.61
N GLN A 115 2.92 -1.75 -10.95
CA GLN A 115 2.82 -1.42 -9.54
C GLN A 115 2.72 -2.68 -8.66
N TRP A 116 3.20 -3.82 -9.16
CA TRP A 116 3.03 -5.12 -8.48
C TRP A 116 3.72 -5.13 -7.11
N ILE A 117 2.91 -5.19 -6.04
CA ILE A 117 3.33 -5.39 -4.66
C ILE A 117 2.82 -6.77 -4.24
N GLY A 118 3.31 -7.82 -4.90
CA GLY A 118 3.03 -9.19 -4.49
C GLY A 118 3.75 -9.52 -3.17
N PRO A 119 3.51 -10.73 -2.62
CA PRO A 119 4.27 -11.19 -1.47
C PRO A 119 5.76 -11.21 -1.80
N VAL A 120 6.58 -10.87 -0.81
CA VAL A 120 8.03 -10.99 -0.92
C VAL A 120 8.38 -12.48 -1.07
N PRO A 121 9.09 -12.90 -2.14
CA PRO A 121 9.55 -14.28 -2.31
C PRO A 121 10.39 -14.74 -1.13
N ASN A 122 10.41 -16.05 -0.84
CA ASN A 122 11.12 -16.58 0.32
C ASN A 122 12.62 -16.28 0.27
N GLU A 123 13.16 -16.25 -0.95
CA GLU A 123 14.54 -15.94 -1.30
C GLU A 123 14.91 -14.50 -0.93
N LEU A 124 13.92 -13.59 -0.93
CA LEU A 124 14.10 -12.17 -0.59
C LEU A 124 13.70 -11.85 0.86
N LYS A 125 13.25 -12.84 1.65
CA LYS A 125 12.94 -12.66 3.07
C LYS A 125 14.21 -12.71 3.91
N GLY A 126 14.28 -11.86 4.93
CA GLY A 126 15.38 -11.88 5.92
C GLY A 126 16.69 -11.28 5.44
N LEU A 127 16.71 -10.63 4.26
CA LEU A 127 17.86 -9.88 3.78
C LEU A 127 18.23 -8.77 4.78
N THR A 128 19.52 -8.65 5.06
CA THR A 128 20.08 -7.52 5.80
C THR A 128 19.82 -6.22 5.06
N TRP A 129 19.86 -5.11 5.79
CA TRP A 129 19.69 -3.78 5.19
C TRP A 129 20.67 -3.52 4.04
N MET A 130 21.91 -4.02 4.15
CA MET A 130 22.91 -3.89 3.09
C MET A 130 22.55 -4.70 1.85
N GLU A 131 22.07 -5.94 2.02
CA GLU A 131 21.66 -6.79 0.89
C GLU A 131 20.44 -6.20 0.17
N GLN A 132 19.46 -5.69 0.92
CA GLN A 132 18.30 -5.00 0.36
C GLN A 132 18.72 -3.80 -0.50
N LEU A 133 19.71 -3.02 -0.05
CA LEU A 133 20.28 -1.92 -0.84
C LEU A 133 21.00 -2.41 -2.08
N CYS A 134 21.68 -3.56 -2.05
CA CYS A 134 22.36 -4.10 -3.22
C CYS A 134 21.37 -4.51 -4.32
N ILE A 135 20.26 -5.14 -3.95
CA ILE A 135 19.26 -5.65 -4.90
C ILE A 135 18.14 -4.65 -5.26
N SER A 136 18.10 -3.48 -4.61
CA SER A 136 17.04 -2.50 -4.84
C SER A 136 17.05 -2.02 -6.29
N HIS A 137 15.87 -1.93 -6.92
CA HIS A 137 15.75 -1.37 -8.27
C HIS A 137 16.13 0.12 -8.32
N VAL A 138 15.89 0.84 -7.22
CA VAL A 138 16.23 2.26 -7.07
C VAL A 138 17.24 2.43 -5.94
N HIS A 139 18.48 2.74 -6.30
CA HIS A 139 19.53 3.05 -5.34
C HIS A 139 19.43 4.53 -4.94
N HIS A 140 19.28 4.81 -3.65
CA HIS A 140 19.41 6.17 -3.15
C HIS A 140 20.89 6.54 -3.16
N ASN A 141 21.23 7.60 -3.90
CA ASN A 141 22.61 8.10 -4.03
C ASN A 141 23.24 8.56 -2.70
N TYR A 142 22.45 8.69 -1.64
CA TYR A 142 22.91 8.97 -0.30
C TYR A 142 21.94 8.40 0.74
N CYS A 143 22.48 7.78 1.79
CA CYS A 143 21.72 7.44 3.00
C CYS A 143 22.38 8.10 4.20
N VAL A 144 21.67 9.02 4.85
CA VAL A 144 22.17 9.74 6.03
C VAL A 144 21.55 9.10 7.28
N ALA A 145 22.29 8.21 7.93
CA ALA A 145 21.87 7.62 9.20
C ALA A 145 22.31 8.50 10.38
N ARG A 146 21.35 9.00 11.17
CA ARG A 146 21.64 9.71 12.42
C ARG A 146 21.84 8.72 13.56
N LEU A 147 23.08 8.53 14.00
CA LEU A 147 23.34 7.87 15.29
C LEU A 147 23.00 8.84 16.42
N ALA A 148 21.87 8.63 17.10
CA ALA A 148 21.51 9.44 18.26
C ALA A 148 22.41 9.07 19.45
N LYS A 149 23.44 9.88 19.72
CA LYS A 149 24.01 10.02 21.06
C LYS A 149 23.94 11.49 21.47
N GLY A 150 23.29 11.74 22.62
CA GLY A 150 22.98 13.06 23.12
C GLY A 150 24.22 13.94 23.33
N GLY A 151 24.12 15.18 22.87
CA GLY A 151 25.13 16.23 23.01
C GLY A 151 24.83 17.40 22.09
N THR A 152 25.03 18.62 22.58
CA THR A 152 24.71 19.93 21.95
C THR A 152 25.54 20.30 20.71
N LYS A 153 26.35 19.37 20.17
CA LYS A 153 27.12 19.56 18.93
C LYS A 153 26.96 18.38 17.99
N LEU A 154 26.60 18.69 16.74
CA LEU A 154 26.43 17.75 15.64
C LEU A 154 27.81 17.44 15.03
N VAL A 155 28.38 16.29 15.36
CA VAL A 155 29.49 15.69 14.62
C VAL A 155 29.00 14.35 14.11
N ALA A 156 28.80 14.26 12.79
CA ALA A 156 28.36 13.03 12.12
C ALA A 156 29.43 12.62 11.11
N ASN A 157 29.79 11.34 11.10
CA ASN A 157 30.55 10.75 10.01
C ASN A 157 29.56 10.37 8.91
N ALA A 158 29.64 11.05 7.77
CA ALA A 158 28.89 10.66 6.58
C ALA A 158 29.75 9.67 5.78
N VAL A 159 29.26 8.44 5.63
CA VAL A 159 29.83 7.49 4.66
C VAL A 159 28.99 7.61 3.40
N MET A 160 29.55 8.23 2.37
CA MET A 160 28.91 8.42 1.08
C MET A 160 29.55 7.47 0.08
N PHE A 161 28.74 6.59 -0.51
CA PHE A 161 29.19 5.73 -1.60
C PHE A 161 28.61 6.28 -2.90
N SER A 162 29.48 6.72 -3.81
CA SER A 162 29.07 7.04 -5.17
C SER A 162 28.72 5.74 -5.89
N ASN A 163 27.44 5.52 -6.18
CA ASN A 163 27.02 4.42 -7.04
C ASN A 163 26.50 5.01 -8.36
N PRO A 164 26.99 4.56 -9.53
CA PRO A 164 26.47 5.02 -10.81
C PRO A 164 25.09 4.38 -11.06
N SER A 165 24.03 4.93 -10.46
CA SER A 165 22.66 4.55 -10.81
C SER A 165 22.15 5.41 -11.97
N THR A 166 21.56 4.77 -12.98
CA THR A 166 20.89 5.43 -14.10
C THR A 166 19.72 6.29 -13.59
N GLU A 167 19.51 7.49 -14.11
CA GLU A 167 18.33 8.30 -13.78
C GLU A 167 17.06 7.57 -14.25
N ILE A 168 16.19 7.22 -13.30
CA ILE A 168 14.87 6.65 -13.58
C ILE A 168 13.88 7.82 -13.54
N TYR A 169 13.32 8.18 -14.70
CA TYR A 169 12.29 9.24 -14.87
C TYR A 169 10.88 8.71 -14.65
#